data_AF-A0A1H4XAK1-F1
#
_entry.id   AF-A0A1H4XAK1-F1
#
_cell.length_a   1.000
_cell.length_b   1.000
_cell.length_c   1.000
_cell.angle_alpha   90.00
_cell.angle_beta   90.00
_cell.angle_gamma   90.00
#
_symmetry.space_group_name_H-M   'P 1'
#
loop_
_entity.id
_entity.type
_entity.pdbx_description
1 polymer ?
#
loop_
_entity_poly.entity_id
_entity_poly.type
_entity_poly.pdbx_seq_one_letter_code
_entity_poly.pdbx_strand_id
1 'polypeptide(L)'
;MENKSSAHYQRLFRQRLRDQGLVKKEVWILPENAQALLAVERKLRQPFEGLAPVEKDGEMSMPQIWNARSLCQALLATELFSSGEASVELLEGAEPSLHVTMREYGDLPLFIALSGEQILVEALLWPQSEVTDVQAFNEEVLLSRQLFPLSSIGLETGLGGERFYMMFGALSATSILSNVIYEIETLASNVIRATEAYEGYLKAQA
;
A
#
# COMPACT_ATOMS: atom_id res chain seq x y z
N MET A 1 -30.38 -15.94 2.11
CA MET A 1 -30.00 -14.60 1.59
C MET A 1 -29.46 -14.81 0.19
N GLU A 2 -30.00 -14.14 -0.83
CA GLU A 2 -29.40 -14.21 -2.18
C GLU A 2 -27.98 -13.65 -2.13
N ASN A 3 -27.00 -14.42 -2.60
CA ASN A 3 -25.60 -13.99 -2.68
C ASN A 3 -25.45 -12.91 -3.76
N LYS A 4 -25.62 -11.65 -3.36
CA LYS A 4 -25.37 -10.49 -4.21
C LYS A 4 -23.87 -10.35 -4.45
N SER A 5 -23.44 -10.54 -5.68
CA SER A 5 -22.03 -10.37 -6.07
C SER A 5 -21.60 -8.90 -6.09
N SER A 6 -20.29 -8.64 -6.09
CA SER A 6 -19.72 -7.28 -6.25
C SER A 6 -20.24 -6.57 -7.51
N ALA A 7 -20.50 -7.32 -8.59
CA ALA A 7 -21.10 -6.81 -9.82
C ALA A 7 -22.52 -6.26 -9.62
N HIS A 8 -23.32 -6.81 -8.69
CA HIS A 8 -24.62 -6.26 -8.32
C HIS A 8 -24.47 -4.86 -7.70
N TYR A 9 -23.53 -4.69 -6.78
CA TYR A 9 -23.26 -3.39 -6.14
C TYR A 9 -22.67 -2.36 -7.11
N GLN A 10 -21.83 -2.76 -8.06
CA GLN A 10 -21.35 -1.88 -9.12
C GLN A 10 -22.48 -1.38 -10.04
N ARG A 11 -23.51 -2.21 -10.30
CA ARG A 11 -24.69 -1.78 -11.06
C ARG A 11 -25.51 -0.78 -10.25
N LEU A 12 -25.76 -1.05 -8.98
CA LEU A 12 -26.47 -0.12 -8.09
C LEU A 12 -25.76 1.22 -7.93
N PHE A 13 -24.42 1.21 -7.79
CA PHE A 13 -23.63 2.45 -7.73
C PHE A 13 -23.78 3.29 -9.00
N ARG A 14 -23.65 2.66 -10.18
CA ARG A 14 -23.87 3.34 -11.47
C ARG A 14 -25.31 3.83 -11.62
N GLN A 15 -26.28 3.07 -11.10
CA GLN A 15 -27.69 3.47 -11.11
C GLN A 15 -27.90 4.71 -10.23
N ARG A 16 -27.38 4.75 -9.00
CA ARG A 16 -27.45 5.92 -8.12
C ARG A 16 -26.86 7.18 -8.76
N LEU A 17 -25.71 7.06 -9.41
CA LEU A 17 -25.09 8.19 -10.12
C LEU A 17 -26.00 8.69 -11.26
N ARG A 18 -26.64 7.78 -12.01
CA ARG A 18 -27.62 8.15 -13.04
C ARG A 18 -28.90 8.77 -12.47
N ASP A 19 -29.39 8.25 -11.35
CA ASP A 19 -30.57 8.77 -10.64
C ASP A 19 -30.32 10.19 -10.11
N GLN A 20 -29.06 10.52 -9.79
CA GLN A 20 -28.60 11.88 -9.48
C GLN A 20 -28.43 12.77 -10.71
N GLY A 21 -28.77 12.30 -11.91
CA GLY A 21 -28.62 13.03 -13.17
C GLY A 21 -27.18 13.07 -13.72
N LEU A 22 -26.24 12.35 -13.10
CA LEU A 22 -24.84 12.33 -13.54
C LEU A 22 -24.67 11.38 -14.74
N VAL A 23 -23.98 11.87 -15.76
CA VAL A 23 -23.68 11.10 -16.99
C VAL A 23 -22.19 10.76 -17.02
N LYS A 24 -21.87 9.48 -17.21
CA LYS A 24 -20.47 9.04 -17.36
C LYS A 24 -19.86 9.70 -18.60
N LYS A 25 -18.69 10.35 -18.42
CA LYS A 25 -17.83 10.84 -19.50
C LYS A 25 -16.51 10.09 -19.44
N GLU A 26 -16.03 9.66 -20.60
CA GLU A 26 -14.73 8.99 -20.74
C GLU A 26 -13.72 10.02 -21.24
N VAL A 27 -12.53 10.02 -20.65
CA VAL A 27 -11.47 11.00 -20.90
C VAL A 27 -10.13 10.28 -20.95
N TRP A 28 -9.28 10.73 -21.86
CA TRP A 28 -7.89 10.27 -21.99
C TRP A 28 -7.00 11.39 -21.46
N ILE A 29 -6.18 11.07 -20.46
CA ILE A 29 -5.26 12.01 -19.82
C ILE A 29 -3.90 11.35 -19.64
N LEU A 30 -2.84 12.16 -19.52
CA LEU A 30 -1.54 11.66 -19.08
C LEU A 30 -1.59 11.33 -17.58
N PRO A 31 -0.81 10.34 -17.09
CA PRO A 31 -0.87 9.88 -15.69
C PRO A 31 -0.68 11.00 -14.65
N GLU A 32 0.17 11.98 -14.95
CA GLU A 32 0.51 13.09 -14.03
C GLU A 32 -0.69 14.01 -13.76
N ASN A 33 -1.73 13.96 -14.60
CA ASN A 33 -2.92 14.81 -14.49
C ASN A 33 -4.09 14.14 -13.77
N ALA A 34 -3.93 12.92 -13.23
CA ALA A 34 -5.01 12.17 -12.60
C ALA A 34 -5.66 12.92 -11.42
N GLN A 35 -4.84 13.54 -10.56
CA GLN A 35 -5.33 14.32 -9.42
C GLN A 35 -6.12 15.56 -9.86
N ALA A 36 -5.64 16.28 -10.88
CA ALA A 36 -6.32 17.44 -11.43
C ALA A 36 -7.69 17.05 -12.02
N LEU A 37 -7.76 15.93 -12.74
CA LEU A 37 -9.03 15.42 -13.29
C LEU A 37 -10.01 15.06 -12.18
N LEU A 38 -9.57 14.39 -11.11
CA LEU A 38 -10.43 14.06 -9.96
C LEU A 38 -10.98 15.31 -9.26
N ALA A 39 -10.14 16.34 -9.07
CA ALA A 39 -10.57 17.59 -8.46
C ALA A 39 -11.62 18.31 -9.33
N VAL A 40 -11.43 18.34 -10.65
CA VAL A 40 -12.39 18.89 -11.61
C VAL A 40 -13.68 18.06 -11.63
N GLU A 41 -13.58 16.72 -11.67
CA GLU A 41 -14.73 15.82 -11.66
C GLU A 41 -15.62 16.05 -10.44
N ARG A 42 -15.03 16.18 -9.24
CA ARG A 42 -15.76 16.48 -8.01
C ARG A 42 -16.53 17.81 -8.10
N LYS A 43 -15.92 18.85 -8.66
CA LYS A 43 -16.59 20.14 -8.89
C LYS A 43 -17.73 20.03 -9.89
N LEU A 44 -17.54 19.29 -10.98
CA LEU A 44 -18.55 19.08 -12.03
C LEU A 44 -19.75 18.24 -11.59
N ARG A 45 -19.68 17.54 -10.46
CA ARG A 45 -20.82 16.83 -9.87
C ARG A 45 -21.77 17.77 -9.12
N GLN A 46 -21.38 19.01 -8.85
CA GLN A 46 -22.26 20.01 -8.25
C GLN A 46 -23.06 20.75 -9.34
N PRO A 47 -24.29 21.21 -9.05
CA PRO A 47 -25.04 22.05 -9.97
C PRO A 47 -24.21 23.28 -10.38
N PHE A 48 -24.25 23.61 -11.66
CA PHE A 48 -23.57 24.80 -12.19
C PHE A 48 -24.31 26.05 -11.71
N GLU A 49 -23.98 26.53 -10.51
CA GLU A 49 -24.32 27.86 -10.04
C GLU A 49 -23.25 28.82 -10.60
N GLY A 50 -23.66 29.74 -11.48
CA GLY A 50 -22.75 30.61 -12.20
C GLY A 50 -21.75 31.31 -11.27
N LEU A 51 -20.49 31.40 -11.74
CA LEU A 51 -19.35 32.17 -11.21
C LEU A 51 -19.60 32.94 -9.90
N ALA A 52 -19.59 32.23 -8.77
CA ALA A 52 -19.25 32.82 -7.48
C ALA A 52 -17.73 32.62 -7.25
N PRO A 53 -16.96 33.66 -6.90
CA PRO A 53 -15.56 33.50 -6.56
C PRO A 53 -15.47 32.62 -5.32
N VAL A 54 -14.68 31.56 -5.42
CA VAL A 54 -14.43 30.64 -4.31
C VAL A 54 -13.83 31.44 -3.15
N GLU A 55 -14.63 31.64 -2.12
CA GLU A 55 -14.17 32.17 -0.83
C GLU A 55 -13.11 31.21 -0.27
N LYS A 56 -11.97 31.79 0.09
CA LYS A 56 -10.88 31.10 0.80
C LYS A 56 -11.35 30.85 2.24
N ASP A 57 -12.04 29.74 2.45
CA ASP A 57 -12.34 29.26 3.80
C ASP A 57 -11.26 28.30 4.29
N GLY A 58 -10.62 28.70 5.39
CA GLY A 58 -9.89 27.86 6.31
C GLY A 58 -8.43 27.63 5.95
N GLU A 59 -7.53 28.11 6.80
CA GLU A 59 -6.19 27.53 6.99
C GLU A 59 -6.35 26.05 7.41
N MET A 60 -6.59 25.18 6.43
CA MET A 60 -6.32 23.76 6.58
C MET A 60 -4.80 23.63 6.51
N SER A 61 -4.17 23.27 7.63
CA SER A 61 -2.77 22.84 7.62
C SER A 61 -2.62 21.83 6.48
N MET A 62 -1.84 22.18 5.46
CA MET A 62 -1.62 21.32 4.31
C MET A 62 -1.18 19.95 4.84
N PRO A 63 -1.88 18.85 4.49
CA PRO A 63 -1.45 17.53 4.93
C PRO A 63 -0.03 17.31 4.41
N GLN A 64 0.89 16.97 5.31
CA GLN A 64 2.27 16.71 4.94
C GLN A 64 2.30 15.50 3.99
N ILE A 65 2.66 15.74 2.74
CA ILE A 65 2.85 14.69 1.74
C ILE A 65 4.29 14.22 1.85
N TRP A 66 4.48 12.94 2.16
CA TRP A 66 5.81 12.35 2.22
C TRP A 66 6.41 12.20 0.82
N ASN A 67 7.68 12.57 0.69
CA ASN A 67 8.60 12.02 -0.30
C ASN A 67 9.63 11.12 0.41
N ALA A 68 10.31 10.24 -0.34
CA ALA A 68 11.28 9.29 0.23
C ALA A 68 12.30 9.96 1.15
N ARG A 69 12.89 11.09 0.72
CA ARG A 69 13.89 11.82 1.50
C ARG A 69 13.32 12.40 2.80
N SER A 70 12.16 13.05 2.73
CA SER A 70 11.49 13.63 3.90
C SER A 70 11.06 12.56 4.90
N LEU A 71 10.59 11.42 4.42
CA LEU A 71 10.20 10.29 5.26
C LEU A 71 11.43 9.67 5.92
N CYS A 72 12.51 9.46 5.16
CA CYS A 72 13.79 8.97 5.70
C CYS A 72 14.31 9.86 6.84
N GLN A 73 14.33 11.18 6.64
CA GLN A 73 14.76 12.13 7.67
C GLN A 73 13.87 12.07 8.91
N ALA A 74 12.55 11.94 8.72
CA ALA A 74 11.60 11.83 9.82
C ALA A 74 11.78 10.51 10.59
N LEU A 75 11.99 9.39 9.89
CA LEU A 75 12.25 8.08 10.50
C LEU A 75 13.53 8.11 11.34
N LEU A 76 14.62 8.66 10.81
CA LEU A 76 15.90 8.80 11.53
C LEU A 76 15.79 9.58 12.86
N ALA A 77 14.82 10.48 12.97
CA ALA A 77 14.59 11.27 14.17
C ALA A 77 13.74 10.55 15.24
N THR A 78 13.24 9.35 14.96
CA THR A 78 12.38 8.59 15.88
C THR A 78 13.21 7.65 16.75
N GLU A 79 12.65 7.27 17.91
CA GLU A 79 13.33 6.42 18.89
C GLU A 79 13.82 5.11 18.27
N LEU A 80 12.95 4.39 17.55
CA LEU A 80 13.23 3.12 16.86
C LEU A 80 14.51 3.15 16.00
N PHE A 81 14.77 4.25 15.28
CA PHE A 81 15.95 4.37 14.43
C PHE A 81 17.15 4.99 15.14
N SER A 82 16.90 5.88 16.11
CA SER A 82 17.96 6.53 16.89
C SER A 82 18.58 5.62 17.96
N SER A 83 17.81 4.67 18.51
CA SER A 83 18.29 3.64 19.44
C SER A 83 19.11 2.54 18.75
N GLY A 84 18.95 2.41 17.43
CA GLY A 84 19.60 1.40 16.60
C GLY A 84 18.84 0.08 16.50
N GLU A 85 17.59 0.01 16.97
CA GLU A 85 16.68 -1.14 16.79
C GLU A 85 16.30 -1.33 15.32
N ALA A 86 16.23 -0.24 14.55
CA ALA A 86 16.13 -0.26 13.10
C ALA A 86 17.16 0.68 12.47
N SER A 87 17.54 0.41 11.21
CA SER A 87 18.26 1.36 10.36
C SER A 87 17.47 1.65 9.10
N VAL A 88 17.63 2.87 8.55
CA VAL A 88 17.01 3.28 7.29
C VAL A 88 18.05 3.89 6.37
N GLU A 89 18.01 3.48 5.10
CA GLU A 89 18.85 3.98 4.03
C GLU A 89 17.97 4.43 2.86
N LEU A 90 18.29 5.58 2.27
CA LEU A 90 17.63 6.06 1.07
C LEU A 90 18.28 5.40 -0.15
N LEU A 91 17.50 4.67 -0.93
CA LEU A 91 17.91 4.15 -2.22
C LEU A 91 17.58 5.18 -3.30
N GLU A 92 18.63 5.82 -3.82
CA GLU A 92 18.50 6.78 -4.92
C GLU A 92 18.41 6.03 -6.27
N GLY A 93 17.42 6.39 -7.07
CA GLY A 93 17.15 5.77 -8.37
C GLY A 93 16.09 6.55 -9.15
N ALA A 94 15.65 5.98 -10.29
CA ALA A 94 14.53 6.55 -11.06
C ALA A 94 13.24 6.61 -10.22
N GLU A 95 13.06 5.62 -9.33
CA GLU A 95 12.00 5.56 -8.32
C GLU A 95 12.67 5.48 -6.94
N PRO A 96 12.68 6.56 -6.15
CA PRO A 96 13.35 6.56 -4.86
C PRO A 96 12.56 5.75 -3.83
N SER A 97 13.24 4.86 -3.11
CA SER A 97 12.68 4.00 -2.07
C SER A 97 13.56 4.01 -0.82
N LEU A 98 13.03 3.51 0.29
CA LEU A 98 13.78 3.35 1.54
C LEU A 98 14.03 1.86 1.77
N HIS A 99 15.25 1.53 2.15
CA HIS A 99 15.60 0.24 2.70
C HIS A 99 15.65 0.37 4.22
N VAL A 100 14.79 -0.37 4.91
CA VAL A 100 14.73 -0.42 6.37
C VAL A 100 15.20 -1.80 6.81
N THR A 101 16.10 -1.86 7.78
CA THR A 101 16.56 -3.10 8.40
C THR A 101 16.06 -3.15 9.83
N MET A 102 15.21 -4.12 10.14
CA MET A 102 14.61 -4.32 11.46
C MET A 102 15.47 -5.31 12.26
N ARG A 103 16.33 -4.81 13.15
CA ARG A 103 17.36 -5.63 13.81
C ARG A 103 16.79 -6.60 14.84
N GLU A 104 15.76 -6.16 15.57
CA GLU A 104 15.06 -7.03 16.53
C GLU A 104 14.38 -8.23 15.86
N TYR A 105 14.15 -8.16 14.55
CA TYR A 105 13.54 -9.21 13.73
C TYR A 105 14.59 -10.03 12.97
N GLY A 106 15.84 -10.08 13.46
CA GLY A 106 16.92 -10.82 12.81
C GLY A 106 17.44 -10.15 11.55
N ASP A 107 17.60 -8.82 11.61
CA ASP A 107 18.01 -7.98 10.47
C ASP A 107 17.06 -8.09 9.25
N LEU A 108 15.76 -8.23 9.50
CA LEU A 108 14.74 -8.34 8.45
C LEU A 108 14.74 -7.10 7.55
N PRO A 109 14.95 -7.25 6.22
CA PRO A 109 14.87 -6.15 5.28
C PRO A 109 13.42 -5.83 4.90
N LEU A 110 13.07 -4.55 4.96
CA LEU A 110 11.82 -3.98 4.49
C LEU A 110 12.12 -2.90 3.44
N PHE A 111 11.26 -2.79 2.44
CA PHE A 111 11.32 -1.75 1.44
C PHE A 111 10.12 -0.82 1.57
N ILE A 112 10.36 0.48 1.47
CA ILE A 112 9.29 1.48 1.49
C ILE A 112 9.33 2.26 0.17
N ALA A 113 8.31 2.06 -0.65
CA ALA A 113 8.11 2.78 -1.89
C ALA A 113 7.00 3.81 -1.74
N LEU A 114 7.19 4.99 -2.32
CA LEU A 114 6.14 6.00 -2.40
C LEU A 114 5.63 6.05 -3.84
N SER A 115 4.39 5.64 -4.04
CA SER A 115 3.75 5.59 -5.36
C SER A 115 2.48 6.44 -5.35
N GLY A 116 2.56 7.62 -5.97
CA GLY A 116 1.45 8.57 -6.02
C GLY A 116 1.00 9.02 -4.63
N GLU A 117 -0.21 8.62 -4.24
CA GLU A 117 -0.84 8.96 -2.94
C GLU A 117 -0.68 7.85 -1.89
N GLN A 118 0.19 6.87 -2.13
CA GLN A 118 0.35 5.71 -1.28
C GLN A 118 1.80 5.51 -0.84
N ILE A 119 1.96 5.05 0.40
CA ILE A 119 3.21 4.49 0.92
C ILE A 119 2.99 2.99 0.96
N LEU A 120 3.82 2.25 0.23
CA LEU A 120 3.86 0.80 0.24
C LEU A 120 5.05 0.38 1.11
N VAL A 121 4.79 -0.44 2.13
CA VAL A 121 5.82 -1.09 2.94
C VAL A 121 5.78 -2.56 2.59
N GLU A 122 6.91 -3.15 2.23
CA GLU A 122 6.95 -4.52 1.72
C GLU A 122 8.18 -5.30 2.20
N ALA A 123 8.03 -6.62 2.27
CA ALA A 123 9.04 -7.56 2.69
C ALA A 123 9.02 -8.78 1.76
N LEU A 124 10.20 -9.23 1.34
CA LEU A 124 10.33 -10.51 0.68
C LEU A 124 10.06 -11.63 1.70
N LEU A 125 9.19 -12.59 1.34
CA LEU A 125 8.99 -13.80 2.13
C LEU A 125 9.95 -14.89 1.65
N TRP A 126 9.69 -15.44 0.47
CA TRP A 126 10.51 -16.49 -0.15
C TRP A 126 10.22 -16.64 -1.65
N PRO A 127 11.15 -17.21 -2.42
CA PRO A 127 10.90 -17.63 -3.79
C PRO A 127 9.78 -18.68 -3.87
N GLN A 128 8.99 -18.64 -4.95
CA GLN A 128 7.99 -19.68 -5.24
C GLN A 128 8.66 -21.06 -5.41
N SER A 129 9.92 -21.08 -5.84
CA SER A 129 10.72 -22.30 -5.99
C SER A 129 10.97 -23.02 -4.65
N GLU A 130 10.81 -22.35 -3.51
CA GLU A 130 10.94 -22.93 -2.17
C GLU A 130 9.64 -23.56 -1.63
N VAL A 131 8.52 -23.38 -2.34
CA VAL A 131 7.22 -23.96 -1.95
C VAL A 131 7.07 -25.37 -2.52
N THR A 132 6.64 -26.32 -1.67
CA THR A 132 6.51 -27.74 -2.02
C THR A 132 5.26 -28.01 -2.86
N ASP A 133 4.12 -27.43 -2.46
CA ASP A 133 2.86 -27.45 -3.20
C ASP A 133 2.32 -26.02 -3.34
N VAL A 134 2.60 -25.41 -4.50
CA VAL A 134 2.22 -24.04 -4.82
C VAL A 134 0.70 -23.86 -4.79
N GLN A 135 -0.07 -24.85 -5.25
CA GLN A 135 -1.51 -24.69 -5.35
C GLN A 135 -2.14 -24.68 -3.95
N ALA A 136 -1.77 -25.66 -3.12
CA ALA A 136 -2.24 -25.74 -1.74
C ALA A 136 -1.80 -24.53 -0.92
N PHE A 137 -0.56 -24.08 -1.10
CA PHE A 137 -0.05 -22.89 -0.42
C PHE A 137 -0.81 -21.62 -0.82
N ASN A 138 -1.06 -21.41 -2.13
CA ASN A 138 -1.82 -20.25 -2.59
C ASN A 138 -3.25 -20.23 -2.03
N GLU A 139 -3.90 -21.40 -1.93
CA GLU A 139 -5.22 -21.50 -1.30
C GLU A 139 -5.16 -21.15 0.19
N GLU A 140 -4.17 -21.66 0.92
CA GLU A 140 -3.99 -21.37 2.35
C GLU A 140 -3.72 -19.88 2.59
N VAL A 141 -2.89 -19.24 1.78
CA VAL A 141 -2.65 -17.78 1.84
C VAL A 141 -3.95 -16.99 1.68
N LEU A 142 -4.84 -17.42 0.79
CA LEU A 142 -6.12 -16.75 0.57
C LEU A 142 -7.09 -16.97 1.74
N LEU A 143 -7.05 -18.13 2.39
CA LEU A 143 -7.93 -18.48 3.51
C LEU A 143 -7.48 -17.87 4.85
N SER A 144 -6.18 -17.61 5.00
CA SER A 144 -5.56 -17.21 6.26
C SER A 144 -5.30 -15.70 6.40
N ARG A 145 -5.85 -14.86 5.50
CA ARG A 145 -5.72 -13.37 5.55
C ARG A 145 -5.94 -12.78 6.94
N GLN A 146 -6.87 -13.33 7.73
CA GLN A 146 -7.20 -12.83 9.07
C GLN A 146 -6.06 -12.98 10.09
N LEU A 147 -5.03 -13.79 9.80
CA LEU A 147 -3.87 -13.97 10.66
C LEU A 147 -2.92 -12.76 10.63
N PHE A 148 -2.91 -12.01 9.53
CA PHE A 148 -1.97 -10.92 9.25
C PHE A 148 -2.72 -9.59 9.10
N PRO A 149 -3.12 -8.94 10.21
CA PRO A 149 -3.83 -7.68 10.15
C PRO A 149 -2.97 -6.62 9.44
N LEU A 150 -3.61 -5.78 8.63
CA LEU A 150 -3.00 -4.68 7.85
C LEU A 150 -2.03 -5.11 6.75
N SER A 151 -1.56 -6.35 6.77
CA SER A 151 -0.72 -6.91 5.72
C SER A 151 -1.53 -7.74 4.71
N SER A 152 -0.96 -7.90 3.52
CA SER A 152 -1.44 -8.81 2.48
C SER A 152 -0.26 -9.52 1.87
N ILE A 153 -0.48 -10.72 1.33
CA ILE A 153 0.56 -11.50 0.64
C ILE A 153 0.27 -11.47 -0.86
N GLY A 154 1.29 -11.14 -1.64
CA GLY A 154 1.27 -11.14 -3.10
C GLY A 154 2.29 -12.11 -3.67
N LEU A 155 2.14 -12.44 -4.95
CA LEU A 155 3.10 -13.23 -5.72
C LEU A 155 3.57 -12.40 -6.91
N GLU A 156 4.82 -11.97 -6.86
CA GLU A 156 5.41 -11.09 -7.86
C GLU A 156 6.30 -11.87 -8.83
N THR A 157 6.76 -11.21 -9.89
CA THR A 157 7.63 -11.79 -10.91
C THR A 157 8.81 -10.87 -11.15
N GLY A 158 10.00 -11.33 -10.79
CA GLY A 158 11.25 -10.59 -10.89
C GLY A 158 11.81 -10.51 -12.31
N LEU A 159 12.90 -9.75 -12.42
CA LEU A 159 13.70 -9.65 -13.62
C LEU A 159 14.37 -11.00 -13.90
N GLY A 160 13.83 -11.76 -14.84
CA GLY A 160 14.27 -13.13 -15.15
C GLY A 160 13.16 -14.18 -15.04
N GLY A 161 11.95 -13.80 -14.64
CA GLY A 161 10.78 -14.69 -14.59
C GLY A 161 10.70 -15.54 -13.32
N GLU A 162 11.66 -15.41 -12.40
CA GLU A 162 11.54 -15.96 -11.06
C GLU A 162 10.38 -15.28 -10.33
N ARG A 163 9.60 -16.08 -9.59
CA ARG A 163 8.45 -15.60 -8.84
C ARG A 163 8.72 -15.72 -7.36
N PHE A 164 8.29 -14.73 -6.59
CA PHE A 164 8.51 -14.67 -5.16
C PHE A 164 7.28 -14.16 -4.44
N TYR A 165 7.05 -14.70 -3.25
CA TYR A 165 6.01 -14.22 -2.36
C TYR A 165 6.52 -13.00 -1.60
N MET A 166 5.69 -11.98 -1.54
CA MET A 166 5.94 -10.77 -0.77
C MET A 166 4.81 -10.54 0.20
N MET A 167 5.14 -10.03 1.37
CA MET A 167 4.16 -9.43 2.26
C MET A 167 4.25 -7.92 2.15
N PHE A 168 3.10 -7.26 2.01
CA PHE A 168 3.06 -5.80 1.90
C PHE A 168 1.88 -5.21 2.66
N GLY A 169 2.07 -3.97 3.10
CA GLY A 169 1.10 -3.09 3.73
C GLY A 169 1.06 -1.76 3.00
N ALA A 170 -0.11 -1.12 2.96
CA ALA A 170 -0.30 0.13 2.22
C ALA A 170 -0.98 1.19 3.09
N LEU A 171 -0.39 2.38 3.09
CA LEU A 171 -0.87 3.55 3.79
C LEU A 171 -1.09 4.70 2.80
N SER A 172 -1.86 5.72 3.20
CA SER A 172 -1.89 6.97 2.44
C SER A 172 -0.58 7.74 2.61
N ALA A 173 -0.11 8.42 1.56
CA ALA A 173 1.06 9.30 1.58
C ALA A 173 0.90 10.53 2.49
N THR A 174 -0.32 10.80 2.97
CA THR A 174 -0.61 11.84 3.98
C THR A 174 -0.70 11.28 5.41
N SER A 175 -0.42 9.99 5.59
CA SER A 175 -0.42 9.37 6.92
C SER A 175 0.61 10.04 7.81
N ILE A 176 0.24 10.28 9.07
CA ILE A 176 1.16 10.79 10.08
C ILE A 176 2.29 9.79 10.33
N LEU A 177 3.46 10.28 10.74
CA LEU A 177 4.66 9.46 10.92
C LEU A 177 4.44 8.25 11.85
N SER A 178 3.68 8.42 12.94
CA SER A 178 3.38 7.33 13.87
C SER A 178 2.61 6.18 13.22
N ASN A 179 1.75 6.46 12.24
CA ASN A 179 1.04 5.41 11.50
C ASN A 179 1.99 4.68 10.54
N VAL A 180 2.96 5.40 9.97
CA VAL A 180 4.00 4.77 9.12
C VAL A 180 4.88 3.85 9.94
N ILE A 181 5.32 4.28 11.13
CA ILE A 181 6.10 3.44 12.05
C ILE A 181 5.30 2.21 12.48
N TYR A 182 4.05 2.41 12.89
CA TYR A 182 3.17 1.32 13.27
C TYR A 182 2.99 0.28 12.17
N GLU A 183 2.89 0.71 10.90
CA GLU A 183 2.82 -0.21 9.76
C GLU A 183 4.14 -0.97 9.55
N ILE A 184 5.29 -0.31 9.67
CA ILE A 184 6.61 -0.95 9.56
C ILE A 184 6.76 -2.06 10.61
N GLU A 185 6.44 -1.76 11.88
CA GLU A 185 6.51 -2.72 12.98
C GLU A 185 5.49 -3.86 12.81
N THR A 186 4.26 -3.52 12.42
CA THR A 186 3.20 -4.52 12.18
C THR A 186 3.58 -5.47 11.04
N LEU A 187 4.12 -4.93 9.93
CA LEU A 187 4.58 -5.73 8.81
C LEU A 187 5.73 -6.66 9.24
N ALA A 188 6.74 -6.14 9.96
CA ALA A 188 7.85 -6.95 10.45
C ALA A 188 7.37 -8.12 11.32
N SER A 189 6.45 -7.86 12.27
CA SER A 189 5.84 -8.88 13.11
C SER A 189 5.06 -9.92 12.30
N ASN A 190 4.27 -9.46 11.33
CA ASN A 190 3.47 -10.35 10.49
C ASN A 190 4.34 -11.23 9.57
N VAL A 191 5.50 -10.74 9.11
CA VAL A 191 6.45 -11.53 8.32
C VAL A 191 6.96 -12.73 9.12
N ILE A 192 7.42 -12.53 10.36
CA ILE A 192 7.87 -13.63 11.22
C ILE A 192 6.76 -14.64 11.45
N ARG A 193 5.55 -14.15 11.78
CA ARG A 193 4.37 -14.99 11.98
C ARG A 193 3.98 -15.77 10.72
N ALA A 194 4.17 -15.21 9.53
CA ALA A 194 3.90 -15.90 8.27
C ALA A 194 4.89 -17.02 8.02
N THR A 195 6.17 -16.79 8.28
CA THR A 195 7.20 -17.84 8.17
C THR A 195 6.88 -19.03 9.07
N GLU A 196 6.44 -18.78 10.31
CA GLU A 196 6.00 -19.84 11.23
C GLU A 196 4.71 -20.53 10.75
N ALA A 197 3.70 -19.75 10.35
CA ALA A 197 2.40 -20.28 9.96
C ALA A 197 2.47 -21.18 8.71
N TYR A 198 3.41 -20.90 7.81
CA TYR A 198 3.53 -21.57 6.53
C TYR A 198 4.73 -22.51 6.42
N GLU A 199 5.50 -22.72 7.50
CA GLU A 199 6.69 -23.58 7.51
C GLU A 199 6.44 -24.95 6.87
N GLY A 200 5.27 -25.55 7.13
CA GLY A 200 4.89 -26.86 6.57
C GLY A 200 4.71 -26.90 5.04
N TYR A 201 4.61 -25.76 4.37
CA TYR A 201 4.54 -25.66 2.91
C TYR A 201 5.92 -25.43 2.27
N LEU A 202 6.93 -25.05 3.06
CA LEU A 202 8.26 -24.73 2.59
C LEU A 202 9.13 -25.99 2.53
N LYS A 203 10.03 -26.03 1.55
CA LYS A 203 11.07 -27.05 1.50
C LYS A 203 11.97 -26.87 2.72
N ALA A 204 12.39 -27.98 3.35
CA ALA A 204 13.37 -27.92 4.43
C ALA A 204 14.62 -27.19 3.92
N GLN A 205 15.03 -26.12 4.62
CA GLN A 205 16.30 -25.46 4.36
C GLN A 205 17.42 -26.49 4.57
N ALA A 206 18.20 -26.73 3.52
CA ALA A 206 19.36 -27.62 3.54
C ALA A 206 20.55 -26.98 4.27
#